data_AF-L7F4P9-F1
#
_entry.id   AF-L7F4P9-F1
#
_cell.length_a   1.000
_cell.length_b   1.000
_cell.length_c   1.000
_cell.angle_alpha   90.00
_cell.angle_beta   90.00
_cell.angle_gamma   90.00
#
_symmetry.space_group_name_H-M   'P 1'
#
loop_
_entity.id
_entity.type
_entity.pdbx_description
1 polymer ?
#
loop_
_entity_poly.entity_id
_entity_poly.type
_entity_poly.pdbx_seq_one_letter_code
_entity_poly.pdbx_strand_id
1 'polypeptide(L)' 'MFRLWIRHAATLVRELGDTEAQNMLATAHRSLPLLPGRRAVLLTLRRPAEERSPRPGVDTMTGPGHQNGGHAMDERTEP' A
#
# COMPACT_ATOMS: atom_id res chain seq x y z
N MET A 1 12.73 10.70 -10.48
CA MET A 1 13.03 10.90 -11.92
C MET A 1 13.57 12.30 -12.21
N PHE A 2 12.85 13.40 -11.92
CA PHE A 2 13.30 14.78 -12.22
C PHE A 2 14.70 15.17 -11.70
N ARG A 3 15.08 14.74 -10.50
CA ARG A 3 16.43 14.97 -9.97
C ARG A 3 17.54 14.32 -10.81
N LEU A 4 17.25 13.18 -11.43
CA LEU A 4 18.21 12.48 -12.29
C LEU A 4 18.44 13.28 -13.58
N TRP A 5 17.37 13.80 -14.19
CA TRP A 5 17.46 14.64 -15.38
C TRP A 5 18.25 15.91 -15.12
N ILE A 6 17.98 16.61 -14.02
CA ILE A 6 18.76 17.80 -13.63
C ILE A 6 20.24 17.45 -13.40
N ARG A 7 20.53 16.31 -12.75
CA ARG A 7 21.91 15.86 -12.52
C ARG A 7 22.66 15.53 -13.82
N HIS A 8 21.97 15.11 -14.86
CA HIS A 8 22.56 14.69 -16.14
C HIS A 8 22.16 15.63 -17.30
N ALA A 9 21.97 16.92 -17.02
CA ALA A 9 21.54 17.92 -18.01
C ALA A 9 22.45 17.95 -19.26
N ALA A 10 23.78 17.89 -19.08
CA ALA A 10 24.72 17.89 -20.21
C ALA A 10 24.58 16.64 -21.09
N THR A 11 24.29 15.49 -20.49
CA THR A 11 24.02 14.25 -21.25
C THR A 11 22.70 14.37 -21.99
N LEU A 12 21.66 14.93 -21.38
CA LEU A 12 20.37 15.18 -22.06
C LEU A 12 20.53 16.06 -23.29
N VAL A 13 21.27 17.17 -23.17
CA VAL A 13 21.54 18.07 -24.30
C VAL A 13 22.29 17.36 -25.42
N ARG A 14 23.27 16.53 -25.08
CA ARG A 14 24.06 15.79 -26.08
C ARG A 14 23.25 14.71 -26.81
N GLU A 15 22.40 13.97 -26.10
CA GLU A 15 21.70 12.81 -26.67
C GLU A 15 20.36 13.19 -27.33
N LEU A 16 19.67 14.23 -26.86
CA LEU A 16 18.35 14.63 -27.35
C LEU A 16 18.36 15.93 -28.16
N GLY A 17 19.46 16.68 -28.12
CA GLY A 17 19.55 18.02 -28.69
C GLY A 17 18.92 19.09 -27.80
N ASP A 18 19.21 20.35 -28.13
CA ASP A 18 18.92 21.49 -27.26
C ASP A 18 17.43 21.66 -26.92
N THR A 19 16.55 21.62 -27.92
CA THR A 19 15.12 21.92 -27.72
C THR A 19 14.43 20.91 -26.80
N GLU A 20 14.64 19.61 -27.04
CA GLU A 20 13.99 18.56 -26.27
C GLU A 20 14.58 18.49 -24.85
N ALA A 21 15.90 18.61 -24.73
CA ALA A 21 16.56 18.66 -23.43
C ALA A 21 16.08 19.85 -22.59
N GLN A 22 15.91 21.03 -23.20
CA GLN A 22 15.40 22.21 -22.50
C GLN A 22 13.95 22.02 -22.03
N ASN A 23 13.06 21.43 -22.85
CA ASN A 23 11.69 21.13 -22.44
C ASN A 23 11.63 20.16 -21.25
N MET A 24 12.46 19.12 -21.27
CA MET A 24 12.53 18.15 -20.17
C MET A 24 13.08 18.78 -18.89
N LEU A 25 14.13 19.59 -18.99
CA LEU A 25 14.72 20.29 -17.85
C LEU A 25 13.76 21.34 -17.28
N ALA A 26 13.05 22.09 -18.12
CA ALA A 26 12.04 23.06 -17.69
C ALA A 26 10.90 22.37 -16.93
N THR A 27 10.45 21.22 -17.42
CA THR A 27 9.46 20.38 -16.73
C THR A 27 9.99 19.89 -15.39
N ALA A 28 11.23 19.39 -15.35
CA ALA A 28 11.86 18.93 -14.11
C ALA A 28 11.96 20.02 -13.05
N HIS A 29 12.32 21.25 -13.46
CA HIS A 29 12.40 22.40 -12.57
C HIS A 29 11.02 22.87 -12.09
N ARG A 30 9.99 22.81 -12.93
CA ARG A 30 8.62 23.19 -12.56
C ARG A 30 7.96 22.17 -11.62
N SER A 31 8.24 20.89 -11.81
CA SER A 31 7.63 19.80 -11.04
C SER A 31 8.35 19.50 -9.73
N LEU A 32 9.60 19.91 -9.56
CA LEU A 32 10.27 19.84 -8.26
C LEU A 32 9.87 21.07 -7.44
N PRO A 33 9.17 20.91 -6.30
CA PRO A 33 8.98 22.02 -5.38
C PRO A 33 10.35 22.39 -4.83
N LEU A 34 10.97 23.42 -5.41
CA LEU A 34 12.00 24.19 -4.75
C LEU A 34 11.28 24.89 -3.60
N LEU A 35 11.53 24.43 -2.39
CA LEU A 35 11.11 25.12 -1.16
C LEU A 35 12.23 26.12 -0.85
N PRO A 36 12.20 27.38 -1.34
CA PRO A 36 13.13 28.39 -0.87
C PRO A 36 12.88 28.60 0.62
N GLY A 37 13.92 28.41 1.43
CA GLY A 37 13.79 28.35 2.88
C GLY A 37 13.33 26.96 3.34
N ARG A 38 14.29 26.11 3.74
CA ARG A 38 14.02 24.81 4.33
C ARG A 38 13.20 24.96 5.63
N ARG A 39 11.88 24.82 5.57
CA ARG A 39 11.03 24.46 6.71
C ARG A 39 10.69 22.98 6.61
N ALA A 40 11.23 22.17 7.52
CA ALA A 40 10.71 20.84 7.75
C ALA A 40 9.34 20.97 8.40
N VAL A 41 8.29 20.58 7.69
CA VAL A 41 6.92 20.56 8.23
C VAL A 41 6.55 19.10 8.47
N LEU A 42 6.23 18.77 9.72
CA LEU A 42 5.73 17.46 10.09
C LEU A 42 4.25 17.37 9.68
N LEU A 43 3.97 16.64 8.60
CA LEU A 43 2.61 16.37 8.14
C LEU A 43 2.19 14.99 8.63
N THR A 44 1.32 14.94 9.64
CA THR A 44 0.66 13.70 10.06
C THR A 44 -0.61 13.50 9.24
N LEU A 45 -0.56 12.58 8.27
CA LEU A 45 -1.74 12.18 7.52
C LEU A 45 -2.64 11.31 8.40
N ARG A 46 -3.89 11.73 8.61
CA ARG A 46 -4.90 10.92 9.30
C ARG A 46 -5.52 9.97 8.28
N ARG A 47 -5.41 8.66 8.51
CA ARG A 47 -6.15 7.66 7.73
C ARG A 47 -7.65 7.89 7.99
N PRO A 48 -8.49 8.15 6.97
CA PRO A 48 -9.94 8.14 7.16
C PRO A 48 -10.35 6.76 7.67
N ALA A 49 -11.31 6.71 8.59
CA ALA A 49 -11.78 5.44 9.11
C ALA A 49 -12.28 4.61 7.91
N GLU A 50 -11.68 3.43 7.71
CA GLU A 50 -12.33 2.44 6.86
C GLU A 50 -13.66 2.12 7.55
N GLU A 51 -14.76 2.55 6.96
CA GLU A 51 -16.04 1.92 7.23
C GLU A 51 -15.81 0.43 6.96
N ARG A 52 -15.69 -0.36 8.03
CA ARG A 52 -15.75 -1.80 7.92
C ARG A 52 -17.14 -2.10 7.38
N SER A 53 -17.25 -2.18 6.07
CA SER A 53 -18.34 -2.88 5.43
C SER A 53 -18.35 -4.27 6.07
N PRO A 54 -19.44 -4.69 6.74
CA PRO A 54 -19.52 -6.02 7.32
C PRO A 54 -19.27 -7.00 6.20
N ARG A 55 -18.11 -7.69 6.22
CA ARG A 55 -17.90 -8.84 5.36
C ARG A 55 -19.02 -9.82 5.72
N PRO A 56 -19.86 -10.26 4.77
CA PRO A 56 -20.76 -11.37 5.04
C PRO A 56 -19.87 -12.53 5.52
N GLY A 57 -20.25 -13.12 6.65
CA GLY A 57 -19.52 -14.19 7.27
C GLY A 57 -19.16 -15.22 6.21
N VAL A 58 -17.88 -15.60 6.17
CA VAL A 58 -17.46 -16.78 5.45
C VAL A 58 -18.34 -17.90 5.97
N ASP A 59 -19.29 -18.34 5.12
CA ASP A 59 -20.16 -19.47 5.41
C ASP A 59 -19.28 -20.61 5.90
N THR A 60 -19.43 -20.90 7.18
CA THR A 60 -18.74 -22.01 7.82
C THR A 60 -19.13 -23.24 7.02
N MET A 61 -18.12 -23.90 6.44
CA MET A 61 -18.31 -25.17 5.75
C MET A 61 -18.89 -26.16 6.78
N THR A 62 -20.22 -26.30 6.77
CA THR A 62 -20.95 -27.33 7.50
C THR A 62 -20.40 -28.67 7.02
N GLY A 63 -19.52 -29.25 7.83
CA GLY A 63 -18.99 -30.58 7.59
C GLY A 63 -20.14 -31.59 7.48
N PRO A 64 -20.08 -32.54 6.53
CA PRO A 64 -21.12 -33.54 6.39
C PRO A 64 -21.10 -34.46 7.61
N GLY A 65 -22.31 -34.73 8.13
CA GLY A 65 -22.51 -35.47 9.37
C GLY A 65 -21.92 -36.88 9.34
N HIS A 66 -21.46 -37.31 10.51
CA HIS A 66 -21.52 -38.72 10.86
C HIS A 66 -22.04 -38.84 12.30
N GLN A 67 -23.34 -39.06 12.38
CA GLN A 67 -24.01 -39.63 13.52
C GLN A 67 -23.63 -41.12 13.56
N ASN A 68 -22.78 -41.50 14.51
CA ASN A 68 -22.51 -42.89 14.89
C ASN A 68 -21.77 -42.82 16.24
N GLY A 69 -22.37 -43.08 17.41
CA GLY A 69 -23.09 -44.30 17.74
C GLY A 69 -22.19 -45.10 18.68
N GLY A 70 -22.60 -45.23 19.95
CA GLY A 70 -22.14 -46.35 20.79
C GLY A 70 -21.21 -46.03 21.96
N HIS A 71 -21.80 -46.07 23.15
CA HIS A 71 -21.29 -46.82 24.30
C HIS A 71 -20.25 -46.13 25.21
N ALA A 72 -20.74 -45.30 26.13
CA ALA A 72 -20.10 -45.12 27.44
C ALA A 72 -20.54 -46.28 28.35
N MET A 73 -19.70 -47.33 28.40
CA MET A 73 -19.47 -48.11 29.64
C MET A 73 -18.83 -47.17 30.67
N ASP A 74 -18.89 -47.32 31.99
CA ASP A 74 -19.57 -48.16 32.98
C ASP A 74 -19.09 -47.57 34.33
N GLU A 75 -19.70 -48.01 35.42
CA GLU A 75 -19.32 -47.84 36.83
C GLU A 75 -19.76 -46.54 37.55
N ARG A 76 -20.78 -46.66 38.42
CA ARG A 76 -20.74 -47.03 39.88
C ARG A 76 -20.46 -45.76 40.71
N THR A 77 -21.16 -45.41 41.79
CA THR A 77 -21.83 -46.15 42.86
C THR A 77 -22.75 -45.16 43.60
N GLU A 78 -23.86 -45.64 44.14
CA GLU A 78 -24.84 -44.93 44.99
C GLU A 78 -24.25 -44.43 46.34
N PRO A 79 -24.99 -43.62 47.13
CA PRO A 79 -26.06 -44.15 48.01
C PRO A 79 -27.37 -43.34 48.02
#